data_AF-A0A528I4V7-F1
#
_entry.id   AF-A0A528I4V7-F1
#
_cell.length_a   1.000
_cell.length_b   1.000
_cell.length_c   1.000
_cell.angle_alpha   90.00
_cell.angle_beta   90.00
_cell.angle_gamma   90.00
#
_symmetry.space_group_name_H-M   'P 1'
#
loop_
_entity.id
_entity.type
_entity.pdbx_description
1 polymer ?
#
loop_
_entity_poly.entity_id
_entity_poly.type
_entity_poly.pdbx_seq_one_letter_code
_entity_poly.pdbx_strand_id
1 'polypeptide(L)'
;SGQLYRGSKPVMWSVVERTALAEAEVEYQDYESDTIWAKFPVVSLARQVTNVEDGQPALDPKLTQTSLDLLEAHVVIWTTTPWTIPGNRAVNYSPRINYGLYEITAAENAFGPQPGEKLIFADALAEEAAVKAKVTTNRLRNVSAEELGSLTLSHPFNGLNGGYEFPVPMLAGDHVTDEAGTGFVHTSPSHGREDFDAWTDAASELRQRGIDTAIPFPVDDAGFFTKDAPGFGADREGGA
;
A
#
# COMPACT_ATOMS: atom_id res chain seq x y z
N SER A 1 -0.13 21.47 -33.22
CA SER A 1 -0.64 22.02 -31.95
C SER A 1 -0.24 21.19 -30.72
N GLY A 2 0.47 20.05 -30.81
CA GLY A 2 0.88 19.28 -29.62
C GLY A 2 -0.29 18.80 -28.75
N GLN A 3 -1.54 18.88 -29.26
CA GLN A 3 -2.78 18.61 -28.53
C GLN A 3 -3.11 17.12 -28.43
N LEU A 4 -2.32 16.25 -29.07
CA LEU A 4 -2.47 14.81 -29.02
C LEU A 4 -1.22 14.21 -28.38
N TYR A 5 -1.40 13.54 -27.25
CA TYR A 5 -0.38 12.73 -26.60
C TYR A 5 -0.95 11.36 -26.29
N ARG A 6 -0.10 10.34 -26.32
CA ARG A 6 -0.46 8.97 -25.95
C ARG A 6 -0.03 8.75 -24.50
N GLY A 7 -0.96 8.28 -23.67
CA GLY A 7 -0.72 7.89 -22.29
C GLY A 7 -1.60 6.70 -21.91
N SER A 8 -1.39 6.17 -20.72
CA SER A 8 -2.22 5.13 -20.12
C SER A 8 -2.97 5.71 -18.93
N LYS A 9 -4.20 5.26 -18.69
CA LYS A 9 -5.00 5.57 -17.50
C LYS A 9 -5.87 4.35 -17.17
N PRO A 10 -6.19 4.10 -15.90
CA PRO A 10 -7.18 3.09 -15.54
C PRO A 10 -8.55 3.48 -16.09
N VAL A 11 -9.31 2.47 -16.54
CA VAL A 11 -10.66 2.60 -17.09
C VAL A 11 -11.52 1.43 -16.61
N MET A 12 -12.84 1.60 -16.62
CA MET A 12 -13.76 0.48 -16.43
C MET A 12 -13.58 -0.49 -17.60
N TRP A 13 -13.37 -1.77 -17.30
CA TRP A 13 -13.08 -2.81 -18.29
C TRP A 13 -14.01 -4.00 -18.12
N SER A 14 -14.61 -4.46 -19.21
CA SER A 14 -15.38 -5.71 -19.24
C SER A 14 -14.47 -6.85 -19.63
N VAL A 15 -14.21 -7.78 -18.70
CA VAL A 15 -13.42 -9.01 -19.00
C VAL A 15 -14.15 -9.96 -19.95
N VAL A 16 -15.49 -9.87 -20.01
CA VAL A 16 -16.33 -10.67 -20.90
C VAL A 16 -16.28 -10.13 -22.33
N GLU A 17 -16.43 -8.82 -22.48
CA GLU A 17 -16.48 -8.17 -23.80
C GLU A 17 -15.10 -7.74 -24.31
N ARG A 18 -14.09 -7.74 -23.44
CA ARG A 18 -12.71 -7.31 -23.69
C ARG A 18 -12.63 -5.90 -24.28
N THR A 19 -13.40 -4.99 -23.68
CA THR A 19 -13.44 -3.58 -24.05
C THR A 19 -13.58 -2.68 -22.83
N ALA A 20 -13.17 -1.43 -22.99
CA ALA A 20 -13.44 -0.38 -22.02
C ALA A 20 -14.93 -0.01 -22.05
N LEU A 21 -15.50 0.21 -20.87
CA LEU A 21 -16.87 0.67 -20.66
C LEU A 21 -16.90 2.15 -20.29
N ALA A 22 -17.91 2.86 -20.77
CA ALA A 22 -18.29 4.16 -20.24
C ALA A 22 -19.09 4.00 -18.94
N GLU A 23 -19.10 5.04 -18.09
CA GLU A 23 -19.86 5.04 -16.83
C GLU A 23 -21.36 4.76 -17.05
N ALA A 24 -21.93 5.22 -18.17
CA ALA A 24 -23.32 4.97 -18.54
C ALA A 24 -23.62 3.51 -18.94
N GLU A 25 -22.60 2.69 -19.19
CA GLU A 25 -22.73 1.26 -19.51
C GLU A 25 -22.59 0.37 -18.27
N VAL A 26 -22.31 0.96 -17.09
CA VAL A 26 -22.10 0.22 -15.84
C VAL A 26 -23.40 0.17 -15.04
N GLU A 27 -23.86 -1.05 -14.74
CA GLU A 27 -24.95 -1.30 -13.82
C GLU A 27 -24.41 -1.75 -12.46
N TYR A 28 -24.97 -1.19 -11.38
CA TYR A 28 -24.57 -1.54 -10.01
C TYR A 28 -25.45 -2.68 -9.47
N GLN A 29 -24.81 -3.66 -8.85
CA GLN A 29 -25.46 -4.77 -8.17
C GLN A 29 -24.77 -5.03 -6.83
N ASP A 30 -25.54 -5.52 -5.85
CA ASP A 30 -24.99 -5.92 -4.56
C ASP A 30 -24.09 -7.16 -4.74
N TYR A 31 -22.89 -7.10 -4.18
CA TYR A 31 -21.91 -8.17 -4.25
C TYR A 31 -21.21 -8.35 -2.91
N GLU A 32 -21.09 -9.60 -2.47
CA GLU A 32 -20.31 -9.96 -1.29
C GLU A 32 -18.85 -10.13 -1.70
N SER A 33 -17.98 -9.22 -1.25
CA SER A 33 -16.55 -9.24 -1.57
C SER A 33 -15.72 -9.74 -0.40
N ASP A 34 -14.68 -10.53 -0.72
CA ASP A 34 -13.65 -10.87 0.24
C ASP A 34 -12.88 -9.61 0.65
N THR A 35 -12.56 -9.52 1.94
CA THR A 35 -11.76 -8.42 2.47
C THR A 35 -10.55 -8.95 3.21
N ILE A 36 -9.44 -8.24 3.12
CA ILE A 36 -8.22 -8.60 3.84
C ILE A 36 -7.64 -7.40 4.57
N TRP A 37 -6.89 -7.70 5.62
CA TRP A 37 -5.93 -6.80 6.23
C TRP A 37 -4.53 -7.31 5.92
N ALA A 38 -3.69 -6.47 5.33
CA ALA A 38 -2.32 -6.85 4.97
C ALA A 38 -1.32 -5.99 5.73
N LYS A 39 -0.33 -6.66 6.36
CA LYS A 39 0.79 -6.01 7.03
C LYS A 39 1.89 -5.71 6.01
N PHE A 40 2.32 -4.47 5.95
CA PHE A 40 3.50 -4.01 5.23
C PHE A 40 4.60 -3.70 6.25
N PRO A 41 5.63 -4.57 6.38
CA PRO A 41 6.73 -4.34 7.31
C PRO A 41 7.48 -3.05 6.97
N VAL A 42 7.83 -2.25 7.97
CA VAL A 42 8.72 -1.10 7.77
C VAL A 42 10.16 -1.61 7.64
N VAL A 43 10.83 -1.27 6.54
CA VAL A 43 12.21 -1.73 6.28
C VAL A 43 13.24 -0.62 6.35
N SER A 44 12.82 0.65 6.24
CA SER A 44 13.73 1.80 6.31
C SER A 44 13.01 3.08 6.73
N LEU A 45 13.76 3.91 7.45
CA LEU A 45 13.42 5.27 7.86
C LEU A 45 14.35 6.25 7.15
N ALA A 46 14.11 6.44 5.86
CA ALA A 46 14.89 7.37 5.07
C ALA A 46 14.03 7.86 3.91
N ARG A 47 13.69 9.15 3.91
CA ARG A 47 13.69 9.88 2.65
C ARG A 47 15.14 9.85 2.20
N GLN A 48 15.52 8.98 1.27
CA GLN A 48 16.84 9.07 0.65
C GLN A 48 16.94 10.41 -0.09
N VAL A 49 17.29 11.47 0.64
CA VAL A 49 17.77 12.71 0.08
C VAL A 49 19.24 12.44 -0.17
N THR A 50 19.58 12.09 -1.40
CA THR A 50 20.96 11.97 -1.85
C THR A 50 21.60 13.36 -1.84
N ASN A 51 22.10 13.81 -0.70
CA ASN A 51 23.20 14.78 -0.70
C ASN A 51 24.48 13.98 -0.98
N VAL A 52 24.84 13.98 -2.26
CA VAL A 52 25.99 13.29 -2.85
C VAL A 52 27.27 14.03 -2.47
N GLU A 53 27.72 13.94 -1.22
CA GLU A 53 29.09 14.30 -0.86
C GLU A 53 29.82 13.21 -0.05
N ASP A 54 29.14 12.43 0.81
CA ASP A 54 29.84 11.49 1.72
C ASP A 54 29.35 10.02 1.71
N GLY A 55 28.38 9.66 0.88
CA GLY A 55 27.95 8.26 0.70
C GLY A 55 27.37 7.55 1.94
N GLN A 56 27.15 8.29 3.04
CA GLN A 56 26.50 7.81 4.26
C GLN A 56 25.00 8.13 4.21
N PRO A 57 24.12 7.17 4.54
CA PRO A 57 22.70 7.47 4.70
C PRO A 57 22.51 8.42 5.88
N ALA A 58 22.17 9.68 5.60
CA ALA A 58 21.74 10.62 6.62
C ALA A 58 20.29 10.31 7.00
N LEU A 59 20.01 10.20 8.30
CA LEU A 59 18.63 10.29 8.78
C LEU A 59 18.07 11.64 8.32
N ASP A 60 16.81 11.66 7.89
CA ASP A 60 16.11 12.91 7.69
C ASP A 60 16.27 13.73 8.99
N PRO A 61 16.79 14.96 8.95
CA PRO A 61 17.14 15.76 10.14
C PRO A 61 15.96 16.01 11.07
N LYS A 62 14.75 15.67 10.64
CA LYS A 62 13.51 15.79 11.41
C LYS A 62 13.09 14.50 12.12
N LEU A 63 13.75 13.37 11.85
CA LEU A 63 13.56 12.12 12.59
C LEU A 63 14.38 12.13 13.89
N THR A 64 13.84 11.47 14.90
CA THR A 64 14.47 11.37 16.22
C THR A 64 14.87 9.93 16.52
N GLN A 65 15.68 9.71 17.58
CA GLN A 65 16.01 8.36 18.04
C GLN A 65 14.75 7.52 18.34
N THR A 66 13.67 8.15 18.81
CA THR A 66 12.39 7.49 19.07
C THR A 66 11.79 6.91 17.79
N SER A 67 12.00 7.53 16.63
CA SER A 67 11.46 7.06 15.36
C SER A 67 11.96 5.67 14.95
N LEU A 68 13.09 5.21 15.50
CA LEU A 68 13.64 3.88 15.23
C LEU A 68 12.73 2.73 15.70
N ASP A 69 11.80 2.97 16.63
CA ASP A 69 10.82 1.96 17.04
C ASP A 69 9.88 1.53 15.90
N LEU A 70 9.77 2.34 14.84
CA LEU A 70 8.98 2.06 13.65
C LEU A 70 9.62 1.00 12.75
N LEU A 71 10.93 0.73 12.85
CA LEU A 71 11.59 -0.34 12.09
C LEU A 71 11.11 -1.74 12.49
N GLU A 72 10.51 -1.88 13.67
CA GLU A 72 9.89 -3.13 14.14
C GLU A 72 8.37 -3.16 13.92
N ALA A 73 7.83 -2.13 13.25
CA ALA A 73 6.40 -1.94 13.08
C ALA A 73 5.93 -2.36 11.68
N HIS A 74 4.61 -2.51 11.56
CA HIS A 74 3.93 -2.79 10.30
C HIS A 74 2.86 -1.73 10.06
N VAL A 75 2.84 -1.17 8.85
CA VAL A 75 1.67 -0.43 8.37
C VAL A 75 0.63 -1.45 7.93
N VAL A 76 -0.60 -1.33 8.43
CA VAL A 76 -1.68 -2.25 8.09
C VAL A 76 -2.63 -1.56 7.13
N ILE A 77 -2.86 -2.16 5.96
CA ILE A 77 -3.91 -1.71 5.03
C ILE A 77 -5.14 -2.59 5.17
N TRP A 78 -6.28 -2.07 4.71
CA TRP A 78 -7.49 -2.86 4.48
C TRP A 78 -7.91 -2.70 3.02
N THR A 79 -8.37 -3.79 2.40
CA THR A 79 -8.93 -3.74 1.04
C THR A 79 -10.04 -4.76 0.86
N THR A 80 -11.01 -4.40 0.02
CA THR A 80 -12.08 -5.27 -0.48
C THR A 80 -11.74 -5.90 -1.83
N THR A 81 -10.56 -5.60 -2.39
CA THR A 81 -10.11 -6.12 -3.69
C THR A 81 -8.73 -6.81 -3.55
N PRO A 82 -8.64 -7.97 -2.87
CA PRO A 82 -7.37 -8.65 -2.62
C PRO A 82 -6.54 -8.93 -3.89
N TRP A 83 -7.22 -9.14 -5.03
CA TRP A 83 -6.60 -9.37 -6.33
C TRP A 83 -5.76 -8.18 -6.85
N THR A 84 -5.91 -6.98 -6.28
CA THR A 84 -5.14 -5.78 -6.65
C THR A 84 -3.80 -5.67 -5.92
N ILE A 85 -3.56 -6.46 -4.86
CA ILE A 85 -2.34 -6.42 -4.06
C ILE A 85 -1.08 -6.72 -4.88
N PRO A 86 -1.05 -7.69 -5.82
CA PRO A 86 0.09 -7.85 -6.72
C PRO A 86 0.50 -6.56 -7.48
N GLY A 87 -0.45 -5.68 -7.75
CA GLY A 87 -0.21 -4.40 -8.42
C GLY A 87 0.25 -3.27 -7.50
N ASN A 88 0.36 -3.50 -6.19
CA ASN A 88 0.70 -2.47 -5.23
C ASN A 88 2.07 -1.84 -5.51
N ARG A 89 2.15 -0.52 -5.39
CA ARG A 89 3.37 0.27 -5.58
C ARG A 89 3.64 1.30 -4.48
N ALA A 90 2.66 1.62 -3.65
CA ALA A 90 2.83 2.52 -2.51
C ALA A 90 1.74 2.25 -1.45
N VAL A 91 1.84 2.92 -0.31
CA VAL A 91 0.75 3.03 0.66
C VAL A 91 0.48 4.50 0.96
N ASN A 92 -0.76 4.93 0.78
CA ASN A 92 -1.21 6.28 1.05
C ASN A 92 -1.61 6.48 2.52
N TYR A 93 -1.33 7.68 3.02
CA TYR A 93 -1.79 8.19 4.31
C TYR A 93 -2.28 9.64 4.18
N SER A 94 -3.04 10.14 5.15
CA SER A 94 -3.50 11.53 5.18
C SER A 94 -2.77 12.33 6.27
N PRO A 95 -2.07 13.43 5.96
CA PRO A 95 -1.48 14.30 6.97
C PRO A 95 -2.50 14.98 7.91
N ARG A 96 -3.81 14.86 7.64
CA ARG A 96 -4.89 15.43 8.44
C ARG A 96 -5.43 14.50 9.51
N ILE A 97 -5.03 13.22 9.50
CA ILE A 97 -5.50 12.19 10.43
C ILE A 97 -4.42 11.94 11.49
N ASN A 98 -4.84 11.58 12.70
CA ASN A 98 -3.93 11.18 13.76
C ASN A 98 -3.62 9.69 13.67
N TYR A 99 -2.35 9.33 13.84
CA TYR A 99 -1.87 7.96 13.77
C TYR A 99 -1.16 7.56 15.06
N GLY A 100 -1.28 6.29 15.41
CA GLY A 100 -0.67 5.71 16.59
C GLY A 100 0.15 4.47 16.28
N LEU A 101 1.18 4.25 17.10
CA LEU A 101 1.89 2.99 17.18
C LEU A 101 1.26 2.14 18.28
N TYR A 102 0.88 0.91 17.95
CA TYR A 102 0.17 0.00 18.85
C TYR A 102 0.96 -1.30 18.98
N GLU A 103 1.11 -1.81 20.20
CA GLU A 103 1.64 -3.14 20.47
C GLU A 103 0.50 -4.12 20.73
N ILE A 104 0.54 -5.29 20.09
CA ILE A 104 -0.38 -6.39 20.40
C ILE A 104 0.02 -6.98 21.75
N THR A 105 -0.92 -7.02 22.70
CA THR A 105 -0.69 -7.56 24.05
C THR A 105 -1.32 -8.94 24.25
N ALA A 106 -2.35 -9.27 23.48
CA ALA A 106 -3.00 -10.58 23.48
C ALA A 106 -3.65 -10.85 22.11
N ALA A 107 -3.74 -12.12 21.73
CA ALA A 107 -4.45 -12.58 20.54
C ALA A 107 -5.28 -13.84 20.87
N GLU A 108 -6.54 -13.89 20.43
CA GLU A 108 -7.39 -15.07 20.60
C GLU A 108 -7.14 -16.12 19.50
N ASN A 109 -6.70 -15.68 18.32
CA ASN A 109 -6.48 -16.53 17.16
C ASN A 109 -5.02 -16.98 17.07
N ALA A 110 -4.80 -18.21 16.57
CA ALA A 110 -3.47 -18.72 16.22
C ALA A 110 -2.92 -18.15 14.90
N PHE A 111 -3.71 -17.32 14.20
CA PHE A 111 -3.37 -16.66 12.94
C PHE A 111 -3.53 -15.15 13.08
N GLY A 112 -2.91 -14.39 12.17
CA GLY A 112 -2.90 -12.93 12.24
C GLY A 112 -1.86 -12.39 13.24
N PRO A 113 -1.97 -11.12 13.64
CA PRO A 113 -1.01 -10.47 14.54
C PRO A 113 -0.92 -11.17 15.91
N GLN A 114 0.30 -11.33 16.41
CA GLN A 114 0.62 -12.00 17.66
C GLN A 114 1.18 -11.03 18.71
N PRO A 115 1.12 -11.38 20.02
CA PRO A 115 1.69 -10.54 21.08
C PRO A 115 3.15 -10.13 20.82
N GLY A 116 3.46 -8.85 21.09
CA GLY A 116 4.75 -8.22 20.84
C GLY A 116 4.89 -7.59 19.45
N GLU A 117 3.99 -7.88 18.51
CA GLU A 117 3.97 -7.19 17.22
C GLU A 117 3.55 -5.72 17.37
N LYS A 118 4.22 -4.84 16.62
CA LYS A 118 3.89 -3.42 16.54
C LYS A 118 3.19 -3.11 15.23
N LEU A 119 2.03 -2.45 15.31
CA LEU A 119 1.18 -2.08 14.19
C LEU A 119 0.90 -0.59 14.20
N ILE A 120 0.79 0.01 13.02
CA ILE A 120 0.45 1.42 12.85
C ILE A 120 -0.97 1.51 12.28
N PHE A 121 -1.81 2.33 12.89
CA PHE A 121 -3.20 2.59 12.49
C PHE A 121 -3.54 4.07 12.64
N ALA A 122 -4.55 4.55 11.91
CA ALA A 122 -5.26 5.76 12.31
C ALA A 122 -5.90 5.53 13.70
N ASP A 123 -5.74 6.52 14.59
CA ASP A 123 -6.18 6.40 15.99
C ASP A 123 -7.68 6.07 16.08
N ALA A 124 -8.50 6.65 15.19
CA ALA A 124 -9.95 6.45 15.16
C ALA A 124 -10.38 5.03 14.75
N LEU A 125 -9.51 4.28 14.05
CA LEU A 125 -9.82 2.97 13.47
C LEU A 125 -9.15 1.81 14.22
N ALA A 126 -8.22 2.10 15.14
CA ALA A 126 -7.42 1.10 15.82
C ALA A 126 -8.24 0.16 16.71
N GLU A 127 -9.24 0.68 17.44
CA GLU A 127 -10.09 -0.13 18.31
C GLU A 127 -10.97 -1.10 17.51
N GLU A 128 -11.64 -0.60 16.47
CA GLU A 128 -12.46 -1.44 15.58
C GLU A 128 -11.62 -2.52 14.89
N ALA A 129 -10.42 -2.17 14.41
CA ALA A 129 -9.50 -3.12 13.81
C ALA A 129 -9.08 -4.22 14.82
N ALA A 130 -8.78 -3.84 16.07
CA ALA A 130 -8.41 -4.79 17.12
C ALA A 130 -9.54 -5.77 17.45
N VAL A 131 -10.79 -5.28 17.54
CA VAL A 131 -11.98 -6.12 17.76
C VAL A 131 -12.16 -7.11 16.62
N LYS A 132 -12.08 -6.65 15.35
CA LYS A 132 -12.23 -7.53 14.18
C LYS A 132 -11.12 -8.59 14.10
N ALA A 133 -9.90 -8.22 14.45
CA ALA A 133 -8.76 -9.15 14.48
C ALA A 133 -8.75 -10.07 15.71
N LYS A 134 -9.63 -9.83 16.70
CA LYS A 134 -9.67 -10.53 18.01
C LYS A 134 -8.33 -10.46 18.75
N VAL A 135 -7.80 -9.24 18.83
CA VAL A 135 -6.56 -8.92 19.53
C VAL A 135 -6.79 -7.80 20.54
N THR A 136 -5.96 -7.75 21.57
CA THR A 136 -5.86 -6.59 22.47
C THR A 136 -4.62 -5.80 22.11
N THR A 137 -4.74 -4.48 22.08
CA THR A 137 -3.65 -3.57 21.77
C THR A 137 -3.36 -2.62 22.92
N ASN A 138 -2.12 -2.16 23.01
CA ASN A 138 -1.72 -1.03 23.84
C ASN A 138 -1.14 0.06 22.94
N ARG A 139 -1.65 1.30 23.05
CA ARG A 139 -1.12 2.42 22.29
C ARG A 139 0.19 2.90 22.93
N LEU A 140 1.28 2.84 22.18
CA LEU A 140 2.61 3.22 22.65
C LEU A 140 2.84 4.73 22.54
N ARG A 141 2.58 5.30 21.35
CA ARG A 141 2.80 6.74 21.08
C ARG A 141 2.07 7.20 19.81
N ASN A 142 2.06 8.51 19.61
CA ASN A 142 1.67 9.13 18.34
C ASN A 142 2.75 8.89 17.27
N VAL A 143 2.33 8.70 16.02
CA VAL A 143 3.19 8.67 14.82
C VAL A 143 2.87 9.90 13.96
N SER A 144 3.87 10.72 13.66
CA SER A 144 3.65 11.95 12.90
C SER A 144 3.52 11.71 11.40
N ALA A 145 2.86 12.62 10.69
CA ALA A 145 2.81 12.60 9.22
C ALA A 145 4.21 12.66 8.56
N GLU A 146 5.19 13.23 9.26
CA GLU A 146 6.58 13.29 8.84
C GLU A 146 7.28 11.95 8.99
N GLU A 147 7.07 11.27 10.12
CA GLU A 147 7.54 9.90 10.31
C GLU A 147 6.94 8.98 9.23
N LEU A 148 5.62 9.05 9.00
CA LEU A 148 4.95 8.29 7.94
C LEU A 148 5.54 8.55 6.56
N GLY A 149 5.75 9.82 6.18
CA GLY A 149 6.33 10.18 4.89
C GLY A 149 7.78 9.73 4.70
N SER A 150 8.48 9.39 5.78
CA SER A 150 9.85 8.89 5.74
C SER A 150 9.95 7.36 5.60
N LEU A 151 8.85 6.64 5.80
CA LEU A 151 8.85 5.18 5.78
C LEU A 151 9.05 4.66 4.36
N THR A 152 9.84 3.59 4.28
CA THR A 152 9.82 2.65 3.16
C THR A 152 9.44 1.29 3.72
N LEU A 153 8.49 0.65 3.06
CA LEU A 153 7.89 -0.61 3.47
C LEU A 153 8.35 -1.75 2.54
N SER A 154 8.26 -2.97 3.03
CA SER A 154 8.33 -4.19 2.23
C SER A 154 6.92 -4.57 1.77
N HIS A 155 6.81 -5.03 0.52
CA HIS A 155 5.59 -5.64 0.04
C HIS A 155 5.24 -6.91 0.85
N PRO A 156 3.96 -7.21 1.15
CA PRO A 156 3.57 -8.41 1.89
C PRO A 156 3.93 -9.72 1.18
N PHE A 157 4.12 -9.68 -0.14
CA PHE A 157 4.58 -10.82 -0.95
C PHE A 157 6.07 -10.78 -1.28
N ASN A 158 6.88 -10.00 -0.57
CA ASN A 158 8.33 -9.92 -0.79
C ASN A 158 8.96 -11.33 -0.84
N GLY A 159 9.65 -11.64 -1.93
CA GLY A 159 10.31 -12.92 -2.19
C GLY A 159 9.39 -14.01 -2.78
N LEU A 160 8.08 -13.76 -2.90
CA LEU A 160 7.15 -14.72 -3.51
C LEU A 160 7.52 -14.92 -4.98
N ASN A 161 7.86 -16.16 -5.34
CA ASN A 161 8.35 -16.54 -6.67
C ASN A 161 9.51 -15.66 -7.17
N GLY A 162 10.36 -15.17 -6.26
CA GLY A 162 11.45 -14.23 -6.59
C GLY A 162 11.00 -12.83 -7.02
N GLY A 163 9.76 -12.45 -6.68
CA GLY A 163 9.18 -11.14 -6.99
C GLY A 163 8.95 -10.25 -5.77
N TYR A 164 8.41 -9.05 -6.02
CA TYR A 164 8.01 -8.06 -5.02
C TYR A 164 9.13 -7.53 -4.10
N GLU A 165 10.37 -7.59 -4.54
CA GLU A 165 11.56 -7.13 -3.78
C GLU A 165 11.83 -5.62 -3.95
N PHE A 166 10.85 -4.88 -4.49
CA PHE A 166 10.92 -3.43 -4.66
C PHE A 166 10.51 -2.70 -3.38
N PRO A 167 11.05 -1.49 -3.12
CA PRO A 167 10.61 -0.66 -2.01
C PRO A 167 9.17 -0.17 -2.22
N VAL A 168 8.36 -0.19 -1.15
CA VAL A 168 7.00 0.37 -1.14
C VAL A 168 7.01 1.69 -0.36
N PRO A 169 7.03 2.86 -1.03
CA PRO A 169 7.02 4.17 -0.37
C PRO A 169 5.65 4.49 0.26
N MET A 170 5.68 5.34 1.28
CA MET A 170 4.49 6.04 1.76
C MET A 170 4.25 7.31 0.94
N LEU A 171 2.99 7.58 0.59
CA LEU A 171 2.58 8.77 -0.16
C LEU A 171 1.46 9.53 0.58
N ALA A 172 1.57 10.85 0.72
CA ALA A 172 0.47 11.64 1.24
C ALA A 172 -0.67 11.68 0.20
N GLY A 173 -1.90 11.39 0.61
CA GLY A 173 -3.07 11.35 -0.28
C GLY A 173 -4.32 11.92 0.38
N ASP A 174 -5.01 12.81 -0.33
CA ASP A 174 -6.21 13.48 0.19
C ASP A 174 -7.45 12.58 0.26
N HIS A 175 -7.45 11.49 -0.52
CA HIS A 175 -8.53 10.51 -0.57
C HIS A 175 -8.55 9.58 0.65
N VAL A 176 -7.52 9.59 1.49
CA VAL A 176 -7.45 8.77 2.70
C VAL A 176 -8.29 9.41 3.81
N THR A 177 -9.23 8.64 4.35
CA THR A 177 -10.11 9.03 5.46
C THR A 177 -9.93 8.09 6.66
N ASP A 178 -10.50 8.46 7.81
CA ASP A 178 -10.56 7.65 9.03
C ASP A 178 -11.97 7.12 9.31
N GLU A 179 -12.82 7.05 8.28
CA GLU A 179 -14.20 6.57 8.38
C GLU A 179 -14.29 5.04 8.29
N ALA A 180 -13.36 4.39 7.58
CA ALA A 180 -13.34 2.95 7.39
C ALA A 180 -11.93 2.40 7.11
N GLY A 181 -11.74 1.11 7.35
CA GLY A 181 -10.47 0.42 7.09
C GLY A 181 -9.47 0.64 8.22
N THR A 182 -8.29 1.18 7.90
CA THR A 182 -7.18 1.35 8.85
C THR A 182 -6.56 2.75 8.85
N GLY A 183 -7.04 3.65 7.99
CA GLY A 183 -6.43 4.96 7.73
C GLY A 183 -5.22 4.90 6.79
N PHE A 184 -5.00 3.76 6.13
CA PHE A 184 -4.01 3.56 5.09
C PHE A 184 -4.64 2.89 3.87
N VAL A 185 -4.35 3.42 2.68
CA VAL A 185 -4.86 2.90 1.41
C VAL A 185 -3.67 2.38 0.61
N HIS A 186 -3.71 1.12 0.18
CA HIS A 186 -2.66 0.59 -0.68
C HIS A 186 -2.86 1.14 -2.11
N THR A 187 -1.78 1.52 -2.79
CA THR A 187 -1.83 2.15 -4.12
C THR A 187 -1.55 1.13 -5.21
N SER A 188 -2.53 0.79 -6.04
CA SER A 188 -2.38 -0.04 -7.24
C SER A 188 -2.64 0.80 -8.50
N PRO A 189 -1.62 1.48 -9.05
CA PRO A 189 -1.82 2.54 -10.07
C PRO A 189 -2.41 2.05 -11.40
N SER A 190 -2.46 0.75 -11.65
CA SER A 190 -3.15 0.17 -12.81
C SER A 190 -4.65 -0.09 -12.60
N HIS A 191 -5.18 0.03 -11.37
CA HIS A 191 -6.54 -0.42 -11.01
C HIS A 191 -7.38 0.61 -10.24
N GLY A 192 -6.86 1.80 -9.97
CA GLY A 192 -7.59 2.88 -9.31
C GLY A 192 -7.22 4.24 -9.89
N ARG A 193 -8.20 5.13 -10.08
CA ARG A 193 -7.94 6.45 -10.64
C ARG A 193 -7.15 7.31 -9.66
N GLU A 194 -7.58 7.35 -8.41
CA GLU A 194 -6.93 8.06 -7.33
C GLU A 194 -5.51 7.50 -7.09
N ASP A 195 -5.33 6.19 -7.22
CA ASP A 195 -4.03 5.52 -7.13
C ASP A 195 -3.10 5.94 -8.27
N PHE A 196 -3.63 5.95 -9.50
CA PHE A 196 -2.89 6.38 -10.68
C PHE A 196 -2.44 7.82 -10.57
N ASP A 197 -3.34 8.72 -10.14
CA ASP A 197 -3.07 10.14 -9.97
C ASP A 197 -2.01 10.34 -8.87
N ALA A 198 -2.17 9.73 -7.70
CA ALA A 198 -1.20 9.82 -6.60
C ALA A 198 0.19 9.29 -6.98
N TRP A 199 0.26 8.16 -7.69
CA TRP A 199 1.52 7.59 -8.17
C TRP A 199 2.19 8.47 -9.23
N THR A 200 1.41 9.00 -10.17
CA THR A 200 1.90 9.83 -11.28
C THR A 200 2.40 11.18 -10.78
N ASP A 201 1.66 11.82 -9.85
CA ASP A 201 2.05 13.08 -9.23
C ASP A 201 3.35 12.92 -8.41
N ALA A 202 3.51 11.80 -7.72
CA ALA A 202 4.73 11.47 -6.96
C ALA A 202 5.91 11.03 -7.85
N ALA A 203 5.72 10.76 -9.14
CA ALA A 203 6.72 10.08 -9.97
C ALA A 203 8.07 10.80 -10.04
N SER A 204 8.09 12.14 -10.01
CA SER A 204 9.34 12.90 -9.99
C SER A 204 10.14 12.68 -8.69
N GLU A 205 9.46 12.74 -7.54
CA GLU A 205 10.07 12.48 -6.22
C GLU A 205 10.52 11.02 -6.09
N LEU A 206 9.71 10.08 -6.56
CA LEU A 206 10.02 8.65 -6.53
C LEU A 206 11.29 8.32 -7.32
N ARG A 207 11.47 8.91 -8.52
CA ARG A 207 12.70 8.73 -9.30
C ARG A 207 13.93 9.30 -8.60
N GLN A 208 13.80 10.43 -7.91
CA GLN A 208 14.90 11.00 -7.11
C GLN A 208 15.31 10.09 -5.95
N ARG A 209 14.36 9.30 -5.42
CA ARG A 209 14.58 8.25 -4.42
C ARG A 209 15.09 6.92 -5.02
N GLY A 210 15.33 6.86 -6.33
CA GLY A 210 15.77 5.64 -7.01
C GLY A 210 14.68 4.58 -7.18
N ILE A 211 13.40 4.95 -7.04
CA ILE A 211 12.26 4.04 -7.18
C ILE A 211 11.82 4.01 -8.64
N ASP A 212 11.69 2.81 -9.21
CA ASP A 212 11.14 2.64 -10.56
C ASP A 212 9.64 2.99 -10.57
N THR A 213 9.28 3.94 -11.42
CA THR A 213 7.91 4.44 -11.55
C THR A 213 7.07 3.66 -12.57
N ALA A 214 7.62 2.60 -13.18
CA ALA A 214 6.89 1.75 -14.10
C ALA A 214 5.64 1.14 -13.45
N ILE A 215 4.49 1.37 -14.07
CA ILE A 215 3.20 0.83 -13.61
C ILE A 215 3.10 -0.62 -14.10
N PRO A 216 2.90 -1.60 -13.20
CA PRO A 216 2.68 -2.99 -13.58
C PRO A 216 1.30 -3.18 -14.19
N PHE A 217 1.18 -4.18 -15.07
CA PHE A 217 -0.09 -4.67 -15.60
C PHE A 217 -0.33 -6.10 -15.10
N PRO A 218 -0.65 -6.28 -13.81
CA PRO A 218 -0.77 -7.60 -13.20
C PRO A 218 -1.94 -8.42 -13.76
N VAL A 219 -2.92 -7.81 -14.44
CA VAL A 219 -4.08 -8.51 -15.02
C VAL A 219 -4.19 -8.19 -16.51
N ASP A 220 -4.49 -9.19 -17.35
CA ASP A 220 -4.68 -9.04 -18.80
C ASP A 220 -6.13 -8.67 -19.20
N ASP A 221 -6.38 -8.58 -20.50
CA ASP A 221 -7.68 -8.21 -21.08
C ASP A 221 -8.80 -9.23 -20.80
N ALA A 222 -8.43 -10.46 -20.45
CA ALA A 222 -9.33 -11.56 -20.13
C ALA A 222 -9.50 -11.78 -18.61
N GLY A 223 -8.83 -10.99 -17.78
CA GLY A 223 -8.92 -11.08 -16.32
C GLY A 223 -7.95 -12.09 -15.68
N PHE A 224 -6.94 -12.57 -16.41
CA PHE A 224 -5.93 -13.48 -15.87
C PHE A 224 -4.69 -12.73 -15.39
N PHE A 225 -4.02 -13.28 -14.37
CA PHE A 225 -2.78 -12.70 -13.87
C PHE A 225 -1.65 -12.84 -14.88
N THR A 226 -0.90 -11.76 -15.08
CA THR A 226 0.26 -11.72 -15.97
C THR A 226 1.55 -11.98 -15.20
N LYS A 227 2.68 -11.98 -15.92
CA LYS A 227 4.02 -12.03 -15.33
C LYS A 227 4.33 -10.88 -14.35
N ASP A 228 3.56 -9.78 -14.39
CA ASP A 228 3.71 -8.66 -13.46
C ASP A 228 3.09 -8.95 -12.08
N ALA A 229 2.45 -10.13 -11.92
CA ALA A 229 1.99 -10.71 -10.67
C ALA A 229 2.72 -12.05 -10.39
N PRO A 230 4.05 -12.04 -10.14
CA PRO A 230 4.83 -13.26 -9.99
C PRO A 230 4.28 -14.16 -8.87
N GLY A 231 4.09 -15.44 -9.17
CA GLY A 231 3.52 -16.43 -8.23
C GLY A 231 2.00 -16.57 -8.29
N PHE A 232 1.31 -15.74 -9.09
CA PHE A 232 -0.15 -15.81 -9.29
C PHE A 232 -0.57 -16.15 -10.72
N GLY A 233 0.36 -16.17 -11.69
CA GLY A 233 0.08 -16.50 -13.09
C GLY A 233 -0.13 -18.00 -13.35
N ALA A 234 -0.33 -18.35 -14.63
CA ALA A 234 -0.57 -19.72 -15.10
C ALA A 234 0.58 -20.72 -14.81
N ASP A 235 1.77 -20.23 -14.43
CA ASP A 235 2.93 -21.03 -14.02
C ASP A 235 2.79 -21.67 -12.62
N ARG A 236 1.73 -21.34 -11.87
CA ARG A 236 1.40 -21.89 -10.54
C ARG A 236 0.48 -23.13 -10.63
N GLU A 237 0.57 -24.01 -9.63
CA GLU A 237 -0.43 -25.06 -9.40
C GLU A 237 -1.83 -24.46 -9.17
N GLY A 238 -2.74 -24.68 -10.13
CA GLY A 238 -4.08 -24.08 -10.16
C GLY A 238 -4.16 -22.68 -10.75
N GLY A 239 -3.08 -22.18 -11.37
CA GLY A 239 -3.12 -20.97 -12.19
C GLY A 239 -3.92 -21.22 -13.47
N ALA A 240 -4.75 -20.25 -13.84
CA ALA A 240 -5.43 -20.19 -15.14
C ALA A 240 -4.76 -19.11 -16.00
#